data_AF-A0A5D2H282-F1
#
_entry.id   AF-A0A5D2H282-F1
#
_cell.length_a   1.000
_cell.length_b   1.000
_cell.length_c   1.000
_cell.angle_alpha   90.00
_cell.angle_beta   90.00
_cell.angle_gamma   90.00
#
_symmetry.space_group_name_H-M   'P 1'
#
loop_
_entity.id
_entity.type
_entity.pdbx_description
1 polymer ?
#
loop_
_entity_poly.entity_id
_entity_poly.type
_entity_poly.pdbx_seq_one_letter_code
_entity_poly.pdbx_strand_id
1 'polypeptide(L)' 'MNSLETSIVNGIYRIVINQILQSLGIYYQSKLDHNRISVYTGTIISDWGGG' A
#
# COMPACT_ATOMS: atom_id res chain seq x y z
N MET A 1 -4.40 14.68 18.21
CA MET A 1 -3.00 15.15 18.27
C MET A 1 -2.92 16.38 19.14
N ASN A 2 -1.99 16.40 20.08
CA ASN A 2 -1.62 17.62 20.79
C ASN A 2 -0.59 18.43 19.98
N SER A 3 -0.11 19.53 20.55
CA SER A 3 0.96 20.37 19.97
C SER A 3 2.29 19.64 19.72
N LEU A 4 2.48 18.45 20.31
CA LEU A 4 3.62 17.55 20.12
C LEU A 4 3.31 16.39 19.16
N GLU A 5 2.18 16.47 18.42
CA GLU A 5 1.72 15.45 17.47
C GLU A 5 1.51 14.05 18.06
N THR A 6 1.35 13.97 19.38
CA THR A 6 1.05 12.73 20.08
C THR A 6 -0.45 12.63 20.37
N SER A 7 -0.95 11.41 20.49
CA SER A 7 -2.31 11.10 20.94
C SER A 7 -2.25 10.26 22.21
N ILE A 8 -3.04 10.60 23.21
CA ILE A 8 -3.13 9.81 24.45
C ILE A 8 -4.16 8.71 24.25
N VAL A 9 -3.74 7.45 24.36
CA VAL A 9 -4.62 6.27 24.30
C VAL A 9 -4.44 5.49 25.59
N ASN A 10 -5.51 5.36 26.39
CA ASN A 10 -5.50 4.72 27.71
C ASN A 10 -4.40 5.25 28.65
N GLY A 11 -4.17 6.57 28.65
CA GLY A 11 -3.15 7.21 29.49
C GLY A 11 -1.71 7.09 28.96
N ILE A 12 -1.50 6.49 27.79
CA ILE A 12 -0.19 6.30 27.15
C ILE A 12 -0.08 7.19 25.92
N TYR A 13 1.03 7.92 25.77
CA TYR A 13 1.33 8.69 24.56
C TYR A 13 1.65 7.76 23.39
N ARG A 14 0.95 7.96 22.27
CA ARG A 14 1.13 7.27 21.00
C ARG A 14 1.44 8.27 19.90
N ILE A 15 2.32 7.89 18.99
CA ILE A 15 2.63 8.65 17.77
C ILE A 15 2.10 7.81 16.61
N VAL A 16 1.41 8.44 15.67
CA VAL A 16 0.97 7.80 14.42
C VAL A 16 2.07 8.01 13.39
N ILE A 17 2.53 6.94 12.77
CA ILE A 17 3.52 6.98 11.69
C ILE A 17 2.79 6.72 10.38
N ASN A 18 3.06 7.54 9.36
CA ASN A 18 2.45 7.41 8.05
C ASN A 18 2.80 6.07 7.40
N GLN A 19 1.80 5.43 6.81
CA GLN A 19 1.98 4.22 6.01
C GLN A 19 2.34 4.58 4.57
N ILE A 20 3.20 3.76 3.96
CA ILE A 20 3.49 3.82 2.52
C ILE A 20 2.91 2.55 1.91
N LEU A 21 1.88 2.70 1.09
CA LEU A 21 1.20 1.61 0.39
C LEU A 21 1.08 1.97 -1.09
N GLN A 22 1.01 0.95 -1.96
CA GLN A 22 0.73 1.15 -3.37
C GLN A 22 -0.65 1.79 -3.54
N SER A 23 -0.73 2.83 -4.38
CA SER A 23 -1.98 3.53 -4.62
C SER A 23 -3.00 2.65 -5.37
N LEU A 24 -4.26 3.04 -5.27
CA LEU A 24 -5.33 2.51 -6.10
C LEU A 24 -5.01 2.69 -7.59
N GLY A 25 -5.36 1.71 -8.43
CA GLY A 25 -5.24 1.86 -9.87
C GLY A 25 -4.95 0.58 -10.64
N ILE A 26 -4.61 0.77 -11.92
CA ILE A 26 -4.28 -0.30 -12.86
C ILE A 26 -2.77 -0.24 -13.14
N TYR A 27 -2.09 -1.35 -12.88
CA TYR A 27 -0.66 -1.49 -13.07
C TYR A 27 -0.37 -2.56 -14.12
N TYR A 28 0.58 -2.26 -15.00
CA TYR A 28 1.09 -3.21 -15.98
C TYR A 28 2.55 -3.49 -15.66
N GLN A 29 2.92 -4.76 -15.57
CA GLN A 29 4.28 -5.21 -15.32
C GLN A 29 4.67 -6.23 -16.38
N SER A 30 5.89 -6.13 -16.91
CA SER A 30 6.46 -7.17 -17.77
C SER A 30 7.63 -7.85 -17.06
N LYS A 31 7.76 -9.16 -17.25
CA LYS A 31 8.84 -9.95 -16.71
C LYS A 31 9.33 -10.93 -17.76
N LEU A 32 10.65 -11.09 -17.88
CA LEU A 32 11.24 -12.17 -18.68
C LEU A 32 11.09 -13.49 -17.92
N ASP A 33 10.54 -14.50 -18.59
CA ASP A 33 10.51 -15.86 -18.07
C ASP A 33 11.87 -16.56 -18.24
N HIS A 34 11.94 -17.82 -17.80
CA HIS A 34 13.14 -18.66 -17.91
C HIS A 34 13.53 -18.97 -19.36
N ASN A 35 12.60 -18.81 -20.30
CA ASN A 35 12.77 -19.03 -21.73
C ASN A 35 13.06 -17.71 -22.49
N ARG A 36 13.30 -16.60 -21.77
CA ARG A 36 13.49 -15.23 -22.29
C ARG A 36 12.29 -14.69 -23.08
N ILE A 37 11.10 -15.20 -22.80
CA ILE A 37 9.84 -14.68 -23.33
C ILE A 37 9.30 -13.63 -22.36
N SER A 38 8.89 -12.48 -22.88
CA SER A 38 8.25 -11.43 -22.08
C SER A 38 6.81 -11.83 -21.71
N VAL A 39 6.56 -11.98 -20.42
CA VAL A 39 5.22 -12.18 -19.84
C VAL A 39 4.71 -10.84 -19.33
N TYR A 40 3.44 -10.52 -19.61
CA TYR A 40 2.79 -9.29 -19.17
C TYR A 40 1.71 -9.59 -18.14
N THR A 41 1.71 -8.84 -17.04
CA THR A 41 0.75 -8.95 -15.94
C THR A 41 0.04 -7.63 -15.74
N GLY A 42 -1.29 -7.67 -15.74
CA GLY A 42 -2.15 -6.54 -15.34
C GLY A 42 -2.68 -6.76 -13.91
N THR A 43 -2.46 -5.78 -13.03
CA THR A 43 -2.97 -5.79 -11.65
C THR A 43 -3.92 -4.62 -11.45
N ILE A 44 -5.11 -4.90 -10.93
CA ILE A 44 -6.08 -3.88 -10.51
C ILE A 44 -6.11 -3.89 -8.99
N ILE A 45 -5.74 -2.78 -8.37
CA ILE A 45 -5.89 -2.57 -6.94
C ILE A 45 -7.16 -1.75 -6.75
N SER A 46 -8.10 -2.28 -5.94
CA SER A 46 -9.33 -1.61 -5.52
C SER A 46 -9.28 -1.23 -4.03
N ASP A 47 -9.99 -0.18 -3.65
CA ASP A 47 -10.14 0.30 -2.28
C ASP A 47 -11.05 -0.61 -1.45
N TRP A 48 -11.99 -1.26 -2.15
CA TRP A 48 -12.85 -2.30 -1.60
C TRP A 48 -12.71 -3.56 -2.46
N GLY A 49 -12.45 -4.70 -1.81
CA GLY A 49 -12.40 -5.99 -2.50
C GLY A 49 -13.77 -6.38 -3.05
N GLY A 50 -13.82 -7.34 -3.99
CA GLY A 50 -15.08 -7.92 -4.46
C GLY A 50 -15.76 -8.72 -3.36
N GLY A 51 -16.64 -8.07 -2.60
CA GLY A 51 -17.55 -8.68 -1.63
C GLY A 51 -18.89 -9.05 -2.25
#